data_AF-A0A936C0B2-F1
#
_entry.id   AF-A0A936C0B2-F1
#
_cell.length_a   1.000
_cell.length_b   1.000
_cell.length_c   1.000
_cell.angle_alpha   90.00
_cell.angle_beta   90.00
_cell.angle_gamma   90.00
#
_symmetry.space_group_name_H-M   'P 1'
#
loop_
_entity.id
_entity.type
_entity.pdbx_description
1 polymer ?
#
loop_
_entity_poly.entity_id
_entity_poly.type
_entity_poly.pdbx_seq_one_letter_code
_entity_poly.pdbx_strand_id
1 'polypeptide(L)'
;MSRVTAKEHGGVGQSDPVSTERGSRDTCSLTQHAMHPVRQTSPCAASEATRLHERLRVLSPEHQRTILRFEQRLRAFETNDQLSAGQCVVVLEHLVRLGERGRNPANTGNIEDLFCHTLVDTGDPIRAFAQALADSVKVVPMDEDAPLLPVMRSLKDGRSYRFVRDFKTMSPGDKMLVTHTMVAYGDEEMWMSARAFVQATWPEAGATFIDREVAKMAVQSQHLPSSTFVLSRAHGLTLECAPLYRRAGYDEDAIARAQAFYDTCAEFAPEWASAFVRGNVPTDAAWNRWRRRYLKARDGLPEELIYQLSSDTLTNFLEGTLESGKWTDATVFFGGVTRPSQIPEALAAIVNQYIAEHVALHDRPADELITACQVTLEPWGIGFVHGRAQLIDRSPPKADELEAQFKAAWARKKLGER
;
A
#
# COMPACT_ATOMS: atom_id res chain seq x y z
N MET A 1 -10.20 -60.64 10.70
CA MET A 1 -8.96 -61.45 10.61
C MET A 1 -7.87 -60.69 11.33
N SER A 2 -7.27 -61.34 12.34
CA SER A 2 -5.99 -61.11 13.06
C SER A 2 -5.53 -59.65 13.37
N ARG A 3 -5.45 -59.20 14.65
CA ARG A 3 -4.36 -59.40 15.66
C ARG A 3 -2.99 -58.91 15.13
N VAL A 4 -2.13 -58.09 15.75
CA VAL A 4 -1.66 -57.82 17.14
C VAL A 4 -0.97 -56.41 17.06
N THR A 5 -0.93 -55.51 18.05
CA THR A 5 0.09 -55.46 19.14
C THR A 5 -0.25 -54.42 20.21
N ALA A 6 -0.22 -54.86 21.46
CA ALA A 6 0.02 -54.06 22.64
C ALA A 6 1.34 -54.55 23.27
N LYS A 7 2.17 -53.64 23.79
CA LYS A 7 2.72 -53.75 25.15
C LYS A 7 3.50 -52.50 25.58
N GLU A 8 3.22 -52.15 26.83
CA GLU A 8 3.73 -51.07 27.67
C GLU A 8 5.06 -51.41 28.39
N HIS A 9 5.52 -50.41 29.16
CA HIS A 9 6.40 -50.38 30.36
C HIS A 9 7.71 -49.62 30.09
N GLY A 10 8.18 -48.67 30.90
CA GLY A 10 7.77 -48.17 32.22
C GLY A 10 8.98 -47.51 32.92
N GLY A 11 8.73 -46.66 33.94
CA GLY A 11 9.70 -46.14 34.93
C GLY A 11 10.34 -44.79 34.59
N VAL A 12 10.04 -43.65 35.22
CA VAL A 12 9.98 -43.23 36.65
C VAL A 12 11.34 -43.18 37.35
N GLY A 13 11.75 -41.95 37.71
CA GLY A 13 12.80 -41.63 38.67
C GLY A 13 12.57 -40.24 39.25
N GLN A 14 11.99 -40.19 40.46
CA GLN A 14 11.77 -39.02 41.31
C GLN A 14 13.04 -38.67 42.12
N SER A 15 13.21 -37.39 42.45
CA SER A 15 13.61 -36.95 43.81
C SER A 15 13.47 -35.43 43.98
N ASP A 16 12.49 -35.02 44.80
CA ASP A 16 12.36 -33.70 45.45
C ASP A 16 12.97 -33.76 46.90
N PRO A 17 12.79 -32.78 47.83
CA PRO A 17 13.46 -31.48 47.96
C PRO A 17 13.93 -31.26 49.44
N VAL A 18 13.86 -30.00 49.94
CA VAL A 18 14.05 -29.48 51.33
C VAL A 18 15.45 -28.88 51.56
N SER A 19 15.66 -27.62 52.00
CA SER A 19 15.09 -26.91 53.15
C SER A 19 15.13 -25.37 53.04
N THR A 20 14.14 -24.75 53.69
CA THR A 20 13.97 -23.35 54.07
C THR A 20 14.92 -22.87 55.16
N GLU A 21 15.30 -21.59 55.15
CA GLU A 21 15.46 -20.78 56.38
C GLU A 21 15.27 -19.27 56.13
N ARG A 22 14.68 -18.60 57.14
CA ARG A 22 14.27 -17.19 57.18
C ARG A 22 15.43 -16.28 57.61
N GLY A 23 15.46 -15.03 57.15
CA GLY A 23 16.35 -14.01 57.71
C GLY A 23 16.07 -12.59 57.19
N SER A 24 15.31 -11.83 57.97
CA SER A 24 14.91 -10.43 57.87
C SER A 24 16.06 -9.38 57.82
N ARG A 25 15.76 -8.19 57.22
CA ARG A 25 16.44 -6.85 57.31
C ARG A 25 17.76 -6.72 56.52
N ASP A 26 18.06 -5.67 55.73
CA ASP A 26 17.79 -4.24 55.89
C ASP A 26 17.65 -3.50 54.55
N THR A 27 16.94 -2.38 54.63
CA THR A 27 16.73 -1.34 53.62
C THR A 27 18.02 -0.65 53.20
N CYS A 28 18.24 -0.45 51.89
CA CYS A 28 18.99 0.70 51.39
C CYS A 28 18.46 1.16 50.02
N SER A 29 17.89 2.36 50.04
CA SER A 29 17.46 3.15 48.90
C SER A 29 18.67 3.57 48.07
N LEU A 30 18.74 3.14 46.81
CA LEU A 30 19.54 3.80 45.78
C LEU A 30 18.66 4.02 44.54
N THR A 31 18.04 5.19 44.52
CA THR A 31 17.57 5.87 43.32
C THR A 31 18.72 6.00 42.32
N GLN A 32 18.74 5.15 41.30
CA GLN A 32 19.47 5.44 40.06
C GLN A 32 18.52 6.17 39.12
N HIS A 33 18.66 7.49 39.08
CA HIS A 33 18.22 8.29 37.95
C HIS A 33 18.92 7.77 36.70
N ALA A 34 18.22 6.99 35.88
CA ALA A 34 18.60 6.79 34.50
C ALA A 34 18.49 8.15 33.80
N MET A 35 19.63 8.81 33.62
CA MET A 35 19.72 9.95 32.73
C MET A 35 19.42 9.45 31.32
N HIS A 36 18.24 9.83 30.81
CA HIS A 36 17.97 9.78 29.38
C HIS A 36 19.11 10.52 28.66
N PRO A 37 19.77 9.91 27.65
CA PRO A 37 20.71 10.65 26.83
C PRO A 37 19.94 11.77 26.14
N VAL A 38 20.37 13.01 26.38
CA VAL A 38 19.89 14.18 25.64
C VAL A 38 20.20 13.93 24.18
N ARG A 39 19.16 13.64 23.38
CA ARG A 39 19.24 13.57 21.92
C ARG A 39 19.78 14.91 21.42
N GLN A 40 21.06 14.94 21.05
CA GLN A 40 21.60 16.03 20.26
C GLN A 40 20.98 15.90 18.86
N THR A 41 20.00 16.75 18.56
CA THR A 41 19.56 16.95 17.18
C THR A 41 20.77 17.45 16.40
N SER A 42 21.16 16.71 15.35
CA SER A 42 22.27 17.13 14.50
C SER A 42 21.98 18.55 13.97
N PRO A 43 22.91 19.52 14.09
CA PRO A 43 22.72 20.89 13.62
C PRO A 43 22.27 20.99 12.15
N CYS A 44 22.56 19.96 11.35
CA CYS A 44 22.15 19.83 9.95
C CYS A 44 20.63 19.61 9.79
N ALA A 45 19.99 18.86 10.68
CA ALA A 45 18.55 18.55 10.57
C ALA A 45 17.68 19.78 10.93
N ALA A 46 18.12 20.60 11.89
CA ALA A 46 17.40 21.80 12.30
C ALA A 46 17.42 22.90 11.22
N SER A 47 18.53 23.04 10.50
CA SER A 47 18.63 23.99 9.38
C SER A 47 17.83 23.53 8.16
N GLU A 48 17.84 22.23 7.85
CA GLU A 48 17.00 21.64 6.79
C GLU A 48 15.51 21.77 7.09
N ALA A 49 15.09 21.49 8.33
CA ALA A 49 13.70 21.68 8.73
C ALA A 49 13.25 23.15 8.57
N THR A 50 14.10 24.12 8.90
CA THR A 50 13.79 25.55 8.73
C THR A 50 13.58 25.89 7.25
N ARG A 51 14.47 25.42 6.36
CA ARG A 51 14.37 25.61 4.91
C ARG A 51 13.11 24.96 4.33
N LEU A 52 12.73 23.78 4.82
CA LEU A 52 11.51 23.09 4.42
C LEU A 52 10.26 23.90 4.77
N HIS A 53 10.21 24.49 5.96
CA HIS A 53 9.09 25.33 6.38
C HIS A 53 8.97 26.62 5.55
N GLU A 54 10.09 27.19 5.10
CA GLU A 54 10.06 28.33 4.18
C GLU A 54 9.46 27.95 2.81
N ARG A 55 9.85 26.79 2.27
CA ARG A 55 9.29 26.27 1.02
C ARG A 55 7.81 25.90 1.17
N LEU A 56 7.42 25.34 2.30
CA LEU A 56 6.03 25.01 2.59
C LEU A 56 5.11 26.25 2.52
N ARG A 57 5.58 27.41 3.03
CA ARG A 57 4.78 28.66 3.04
C ARG A 57 4.40 29.18 1.66
N VAL A 58 5.14 28.83 0.61
CA VAL A 58 4.83 29.27 -0.76
C VAL A 58 3.88 28.33 -1.50
N LEU A 59 3.56 27.16 -0.92
CA LEU A 59 2.60 26.22 -1.50
C LEU A 59 1.15 26.70 -1.33
N SER A 60 0.22 26.05 -2.01
CA SER A 60 -1.21 26.33 -1.84
C SER A 60 -1.66 26.07 -0.39
N PRO A 61 -2.68 26.79 0.14
CA PRO A 61 -3.18 26.52 1.49
C PRO A 61 -3.66 25.08 1.71
N GLU A 62 -4.12 24.41 0.65
CA GLU A 62 -4.54 23.01 0.70
C GLU A 62 -3.35 22.07 0.89
N HIS A 63 -2.28 22.26 0.12
CA HIS A 63 -1.03 21.53 0.29
C HIS A 63 -0.43 21.78 1.68
N GLN A 64 -0.38 23.05 2.11
CA GLN A 64 0.13 23.41 3.43
C GLN A 64 -0.58 22.66 4.55
N ARG A 65 -1.92 22.68 4.58
CA ARG A 65 -2.70 21.99 5.62
C ARG A 65 -2.41 20.49 5.65
N THR A 66 -2.36 19.84 4.50
CA THR A 66 -2.17 18.39 4.45
C THR A 66 -0.75 18.00 4.85
N ILE A 67 0.26 18.74 4.40
CA ILE A 67 1.67 18.49 4.77
C ILE A 67 1.88 18.73 6.27
N LEU A 68 1.33 19.81 6.84
CA LEU A 68 1.44 20.09 8.28
C LEU A 68 0.76 19.02 9.13
N ARG A 69 -0.36 18.46 8.67
CA ARG A 69 -1.03 17.34 9.33
C ARG A 69 -0.14 16.10 9.35
N PHE A 70 0.44 15.75 8.20
CA PHE A 70 1.36 14.61 8.11
C PHE A 70 2.63 14.86 8.94
N GLU A 71 3.18 16.07 8.97
CA GLU A 71 4.31 16.43 9.82
C GLU A 71 4.02 16.15 11.32
N GLN A 72 2.81 16.44 11.80
CA GLN A 72 2.42 16.11 13.17
C GLN A 72 2.46 14.60 13.45
N ARG A 73 2.02 13.78 12.48
CA ARG A 73 2.12 12.31 12.57
C ARG A 73 3.58 11.84 12.58
N LEU A 74 4.41 12.38 11.69
CA LEU A 74 5.85 12.07 11.65
C LEU A 74 6.54 12.38 12.99
N ARG A 75 6.22 13.52 13.62
CA ARG A 75 6.74 13.87 14.96
C ARG A 75 6.28 12.89 16.04
N ALA A 76 5.05 12.38 15.96
CA ALA A 76 4.56 11.36 16.88
C ALA A 76 5.35 10.04 16.71
N PHE A 77 5.57 9.59 15.47
CA PHE A 77 6.39 8.41 15.19
C PHE A 77 7.85 8.58 15.61
N GLU A 78 8.43 9.77 15.45
CA GLU A 78 9.78 10.10 15.94
C GLU A 78 9.86 10.04 17.47
N THR A 79 8.85 10.56 18.16
CA THR A 79 8.76 10.56 19.63
C THR A 79 8.62 9.13 20.17
N ASN A 80 7.98 8.24 19.41
CA ASN A 80 7.76 6.84 19.75
C ASN A 80 8.85 5.90 19.22
N ASP A 81 9.98 6.43 18.73
CA ASP A 81 11.10 5.66 18.18
C ASP A 81 10.76 4.76 16.98
N GLN A 82 9.66 5.05 16.27
CA GLN A 82 9.26 4.36 15.05
C GLN A 82 9.93 4.95 13.81
N LEU A 83 10.37 6.21 13.87
CA LEU A 83 11.16 6.88 12.84
C LEU A 83 12.32 7.65 13.46
N SER A 84 13.42 7.78 12.70
CA SER A 84 14.49 8.71 13.02
C SER A 84 14.16 10.12 12.53
N ALA A 85 14.76 11.14 13.16
CA ALA A 85 14.64 12.53 12.70
C ALA A 85 15.03 12.69 11.21
N GLY A 86 16.04 11.96 10.76
CA GLY A 86 16.47 11.96 9.35
C GLY A 86 15.41 11.39 8.41
N GLN A 87 14.75 10.29 8.79
CA GLN A 87 13.64 9.73 8.03
C GLN A 87 12.46 10.71 7.93
N CYS A 88 12.10 11.37 9.03
CA CYS A 88 11.04 12.39 9.04
C CYS A 88 11.34 13.56 8.09
N VAL A 89 12.58 14.06 8.07
CA VAL A 89 13.01 15.13 7.16
C VAL A 89 12.88 14.70 5.70
N VAL A 90 13.29 13.47 5.36
CA VAL A 90 13.17 12.96 3.98
C VAL A 90 11.72 12.85 3.54
N VAL A 91 10.82 12.32 4.39
CA VAL A 91 9.39 12.25 4.06
C VAL A 91 8.82 13.66 3.88
N LEU A 92 9.16 14.61 4.75
CA LEU A 92 8.68 15.98 4.63
C LEU A 92 9.18 16.67 3.35
N GLU A 93 10.45 16.50 3.00
CA GLU A 93 11.03 16.99 1.73
C GLU A 93 10.28 16.41 0.53
N HIS A 94 10.00 15.10 0.54
CA HIS A 94 9.22 14.45 -0.51
C HIS A 94 7.85 15.09 -0.70
N LEU A 95 7.10 15.31 0.40
CA LEU A 95 5.77 15.92 0.35
C LEU A 95 5.81 17.37 -0.14
N VAL A 96 6.80 18.16 0.28
CA VAL A 96 7.00 19.53 -0.20
C VAL A 96 7.26 19.55 -1.70
N ARG A 97 8.13 18.68 -2.21
CA ARG A 97 8.41 18.59 -3.65
C ARG A 97 7.20 18.18 -4.47
N LEU A 98 6.38 17.25 -3.97
CA LEU A 98 5.10 16.94 -4.60
C LEU A 98 4.20 18.18 -4.70
N GLY A 99 4.11 18.97 -3.64
CA GLY A 99 3.41 20.25 -3.64
C GLY A 99 3.97 21.26 -4.65
N GLU A 100 5.29 21.40 -4.73
CA GLU A 100 5.98 22.30 -5.67
C GLU A 100 5.73 21.93 -7.15
N ARG A 101 5.63 20.63 -7.45
CA ARG A 101 5.31 20.16 -8.81
C ARG A 101 3.84 20.34 -9.18
N GLY A 102 3.03 20.95 -8.31
CA GLY A 102 1.57 20.95 -8.44
C GLY A 102 0.98 19.53 -8.47
N ARG A 103 1.75 18.54 -8.01
CA ARG A 103 1.31 17.17 -7.94
C ARG A 103 0.37 17.02 -6.76
N ASN A 104 -0.57 16.11 -6.98
CA ASN A 104 -1.92 16.13 -6.46
C ASN A 104 -2.05 16.53 -4.96
N PRO A 105 -2.58 17.73 -4.62
CA PRO A 105 -2.98 18.06 -3.24
C PRO A 105 -4.01 17.06 -2.68
N ALA A 106 -4.72 16.37 -3.57
CA ALA A 106 -5.65 15.32 -3.17
C ALA A 106 -4.91 14.04 -2.66
N ASN A 107 -3.82 13.61 -3.28
CA ASN A 107 -3.21 12.33 -2.90
C ASN A 107 -2.34 12.38 -1.64
N THR A 108 -1.97 13.57 -1.14
CA THR A 108 -1.18 13.65 0.10
C THR A 108 -1.89 13.00 1.30
N GLY A 109 -3.23 12.93 1.29
CA GLY A 109 -4.01 12.19 2.30
C GLY A 109 -3.83 10.68 2.14
N ASN A 110 -4.04 10.14 0.93
CA ASN A 110 -3.76 8.73 0.65
C ASN A 110 -2.30 8.34 0.94
N ILE A 111 -1.34 9.21 0.64
CA ILE A 111 0.09 8.96 0.90
C ILE A 111 0.37 8.92 2.41
N GLU A 112 -0.21 9.85 3.17
CA GLU A 112 -0.14 9.85 4.64
C GLU A 112 -0.69 8.55 5.20
N ASP A 113 -1.90 8.17 4.80
CA ASP A 113 -2.58 6.98 5.30
C ASP A 113 -1.79 5.72 4.92
N LEU A 114 -1.41 5.56 3.64
CA LEU A 114 -0.58 4.44 3.17
C LEU A 114 0.71 4.30 3.98
N PHE A 115 1.41 5.42 4.21
CA PHE A 115 2.65 5.41 5.00
C PHE A 115 2.39 5.03 6.45
N CYS A 116 1.43 5.70 7.11
CA CYS A 116 1.14 5.52 8.53
C CYS A 116 0.63 4.10 8.82
N HIS A 117 -0.32 3.60 8.04
CA HIS A 117 -0.85 2.25 8.21
C HIS A 117 0.20 1.19 7.95
N THR A 118 0.97 1.32 6.86
CA THR A 118 2.07 0.39 6.58
C THR A 118 3.08 0.40 7.72
N LEU A 119 3.46 1.57 8.24
CA LEU A 119 4.43 1.68 9.33
C LEU A 119 3.90 1.06 10.63
N VAL A 120 2.63 1.31 10.97
CA VAL A 120 2.01 0.77 12.19
C VAL A 120 1.86 -0.76 12.11
N ASP A 121 1.45 -1.29 10.97
CA ASP A 121 1.21 -2.73 10.80
C ASP A 121 2.52 -3.53 10.71
N THR A 122 3.54 -2.98 10.04
CA THR A 122 4.77 -3.71 9.74
C THR A 122 5.91 -3.40 10.71
N GLY A 123 5.90 -2.22 11.33
CA GLY A 123 7.07 -1.68 12.01
C GLY A 123 8.26 -1.38 11.07
N ASP A 124 8.07 -1.46 9.75
CA ASP A 124 9.11 -1.30 8.74
C ASP A 124 8.99 0.06 8.01
N PRO A 125 9.84 1.05 8.36
CA PRO A 125 9.79 2.36 7.74
C PRO A 125 10.24 2.36 6.28
N ILE A 126 11.14 1.46 5.87
CA ILE A 126 11.57 1.34 4.46
C ILE A 126 10.37 0.91 3.62
N ARG A 127 9.63 -0.08 4.10
CA ARG A 127 8.44 -0.57 3.43
C ARG A 127 7.33 0.47 3.37
N ALA A 128 7.07 1.18 4.47
CA ALA A 128 6.10 2.26 4.51
C ALA A 128 6.42 3.34 3.47
N PHE A 129 7.69 3.73 3.37
CA PHE A 129 8.10 4.73 2.39
C PHE A 129 8.05 4.19 0.95
N ALA A 130 8.33 2.91 0.72
CA ALA A 130 8.21 2.30 -0.60
C ALA A 130 6.78 2.39 -1.15
N GLN A 131 5.77 2.17 -0.29
CA GLN A 131 4.35 2.29 -0.66
C GLN A 131 3.96 3.74 -0.94
N ALA A 132 4.40 4.66 -0.09
CA ALA A 132 4.17 6.10 -0.28
C ALA A 132 4.74 6.59 -1.63
N LEU A 133 5.96 6.18 -1.98
CA LEU A 133 6.59 6.54 -3.26
C LEU A 133 5.83 5.95 -4.45
N ALA A 134 5.45 4.69 -4.39
CA ALA A 134 4.69 4.02 -5.45
C ALA A 134 3.39 4.76 -5.79
N ASP A 135 2.73 5.36 -4.80
CA ASP A 135 1.48 6.11 -4.97
C ASP A 135 1.68 7.58 -5.40
N SER A 136 2.91 8.10 -5.30
CA SER A 136 3.21 9.52 -5.43
C SER A 136 3.05 10.10 -6.85
N VAL A 137 2.96 9.23 -7.87
CA VAL A 137 2.90 9.64 -9.28
C VAL A 137 1.59 9.25 -9.98
N LYS A 138 0.54 8.94 -9.23
CA LYS A 138 -0.80 8.67 -9.78
C LYS A 138 -1.45 9.94 -10.35
N VAL A 139 -1.18 10.24 -11.61
CA VAL A 139 -1.75 11.41 -12.33
C VAL A 139 -2.33 10.99 -13.69
N VAL A 140 -3.37 11.70 -14.14
CA VAL A 140 -3.99 11.46 -15.45
C VAL A 140 -4.06 12.78 -16.24
N PRO A 141 -3.45 12.88 -17.43
CA PRO A 141 -2.61 11.87 -18.08
C PRO A 141 -1.25 11.70 -17.38
N MET A 142 -0.67 10.50 -17.49
CA MET A 142 0.73 10.26 -17.15
C MET A 142 1.66 10.96 -18.16
N ASP A 143 2.86 11.32 -17.72
CA ASP A 143 3.92 11.76 -18.63
C ASP A 143 4.29 10.62 -19.59
N GLU A 144 4.13 10.85 -20.89
CA GLU A 144 4.33 9.86 -21.95
C GLU A 144 5.82 9.45 -22.07
N ASP A 145 6.75 10.31 -21.65
CA ASP A 145 8.18 10.03 -21.65
C ASP A 145 8.68 9.42 -20.33
N ALA A 146 7.79 9.22 -19.36
CA ALA A 146 8.16 8.60 -18.09
C ALA A 146 8.65 7.15 -18.29
N PRO A 147 9.84 6.80 -17.79
CA PRO A 147 10.37 5.45 -17.89
C PRO A 147 9.67 4.51 -16.92
N LEU A 148 9.63 3.22 -17.28
CA LEU A 148 9.08 2.15 -16.47
C LEU A 148 10.21 1.34 -15.82
N LEU A 149 10.17 1.24 -14.49
CA LEU A 149 11.04 0.34 -13.73
C LEU A 149 10.23 -0.51 -12.74
N PRO A 150 10.11 -1.84 -12.94
CA PRO A 150 10.67 -2.62 -14.03
C PRO A 150 9.97 -2.36 -15.39
N VAL A 151 10.62 -2.82 -16.45
CA VAL A 151 10.06 -2.85 -17.82
C VAL A 151 8.90 -3.83 -17.86
N MET A 152 7.86 -3.52 -18.66
CA MET A 152 6.76 -4.46 -18.91
C MET A 152 6.94 -5.18 -20.23
N ARG A 153 6.34 -6.36 -20.38
CA ARG A 153 6.36 -7.14 -21.61
C ARG A 153 4.98 -7.72 -21.91
N SER A 154 4.60 -7.81 -23.18
CA SER A 154 3.41 -8.57 -23.58
C SER A 154 3.73 -10.05 -23.71
N LEU A 155 2.89 -10.90 -23.13
CA LEU A 155 2.96 -12.35 -23.35
C LEU A 155 2.54 -12.77 -24.76
N LYS A 156 1.72 -11.95 -25.45
CA LYS A 156 1.16 -12.29 -26.76
C LYS A 156 2.20 -12.22 -27.87
N ASP A 157 2.97 -11.14 -27.91
CA ASP A 157 3.91 -10.84 -29.00
C ASP A 157 5.36 -10.63 -28.51
N GLY A 158 5.61 -10.73 -27.20
CA GLY A 158 6.94 -10.54 -26.60
C GLY A 158 7.42 -9.09 -26.60
N ARG A 159 6.59 -8.11 -26.99
CA ARG A 159 6.98 -6.71 -27.04
C ARG A 159 7.27 -6.16 -25.65
N SER A 160 8.41 -5.50 -25.49
CA SER A 160 8.75 -4.76 -24.27
C SER A 160 8.24 -3.30 -24.32
N TYR A 161 7.86 -2.79 -23.16
CA TYR A 161 7.38 -1.43 -22.92
C TYR A 161 8.30 -0.81 -21.87
N ARG A 162 9.02 0.23 -22.28
CA ARG A 162 10.03 0.91 -21.47
C ARG A 162 9.56 2.29 -21.02
N PHE A 163 8.56 2.84 -21.70
CA PHE A 163 7.99 4.16 -21.44
C PHE A 163 6.46 4.11 -21.49
N VAL A 164 5.79 5.08 -20.86
CA VAL A 164 4.33 5.22 -20.91
C VAL A 164 3.79 5.35 -22.35
N ARG A 165 4.50 6.06 -23.23
CA ARG A 165 4.18 6.20 -24.67
C ARG A 165 4.12 4.91 -25.45
N ASP A 166 4.70 3.83 -24.94
CA ASP A 166 4.68 2.55 -25.65
C ASP A 166 3.27 1.93 -25.69
N PHE A 167 2.39 2.32 -24.76
CA PHE A 167 0.98 1.89 -24.63
C PHE A 167 0.01 2.65 -25.55
N LYS A 168 0.25 2.59 -26.87
CA LYS A 168 -0.48 3.40 -27.86
C LYS A 168 -2.01 3.23 -27.88
N THR A 169 -2.52 2.09 -27.45
CA THR A 169 -3.94 1.73 -27.54
C THR A 169 -4.69 1.82 -26.21
N MET A 170 -4.01 2.17 -25.12
CA MET A 170 -4.62 2.26 -23.79
C MET A 170 -5.17 3.66 -23.53
N SER A 171 -6.29 3.73 -22.81
CA SER A 171 -6.82 5.00 -22.33
C SER A 171 -5.85 5.65 -21.33
N PRO A 172 -5.86 6.99 -21.16
CA PRO A 172 -5.02 7.65 -20.17
C PRO A 172 -5.19 7.12 -18.74
N GLY A 173 -6.42 6.74 -18.36
CA GLY A 173 -6.71 6.16 -17.05
C GLY A 173 -6.12 4.76 -16.87
N ASP A 174 -6.23 3.91 -17.89
CA ASP A 174 -5.63 2.57 -17.84
C ASP A 174 -4.10 2.63 -17.85
N LYS A 175 -3.52 3.54 -18.65
CA LYS A 175 -2.07 3.81 -18.60
C LYS A 175 -1.64 4.14 -17.17
N MET A 176 -2.29 5.11 -16.51
CA MET A 176 -1.97 5.48 -15.13
C MET A 176 -2.05 4.28 -14.18
N LEU A 177 -3.15 3.54 -14.21
CA LEU A 177 -3.32 2.40 -13.30
C LEU A 177 -2.25 1.34 -13.51
N VAL A 178 -1.90 1.06 -14.77
CA VAL A 178 -0.90 0.05 -15.13
C VAL A 178 0.52 0.51 -14.82
N THR A 179 0.85 1.80 -14.98
CA THR A 179 2.25 2.24 -14.97
C THR A 179 2.68 3.01 -13.72
N HIS A 180 1.78 3.54 -12.91
CA HIS A 180 2.13 4.48 -11.83
C HIS A 180 3.24 3.98 -10.90
N THR A 181 3.17 2.73 -10.42
CA THR A 181 4.18 2.14 -9.54
C THR A 181 5.55 2.07 -10.22
N MET A 182 5.59 1.70 -11.51
CA MET A 182 6.84 1.59 -12.27
C MET A 182 7.40 2.96 -12.65
N VAL A 183 6.54 3.92 -12.93
CA VAL A 183 6.93 5.31 -13.18
C VAL A 183 7.50 5.93 -11.92
N ALA A 184 6.97 5.61 -10.73
CA ALA A 184 7.49 6.12 -9.46
C ALA A 184 8.98 5.77 -9.32
N TYR A 185 9.36 4.52 -9.59
CA TYR A 185 10.76 4.10 -9.49
C TYR A 185 11.59 4.36 -10.76
N GLY A 186 10.94 4.74 -11.86
CA GLY A 186 11.60 5.28 -13.05
C GLY A 186 11.96 6.77 -12.93
N ASP A 187 11.22 7.54 -12.12
CA ASP A 187 11.47 8.97 -11.87
C ASP A 187 12.72 9.13 -10.98
N GLU A 188 13.72 9.87 -11.48
CA GLU A 188 15.00 10.07 -10.80
C GLU A 188 14.84 10.75 -9.43
N GLU A 189 13.89 11.67 -9.30
CA GLU A 189 13.64 12.39 -8.06
C GLU A 189 13.12 11.45 -6.98
N MET A 190 12.17 10.58 -7.35
CA MET A 190 11.63 9.56 -6.47
C MET A 190 12.69 8.52 -6.08
N TRP A 191 13.53 8.10 -7.04
CA TRP A 191 14.66 7.22 -6.76
C TRP A 191 15.63 7.85 -5.77
N MET A 192 15.95 9.14 -5.93
CA MET A 192 16.81 9.87 -5.01
C MET A 192 16.17 10.06 -3.63
N SER A 193 14.85 10.27 -3.57
CA SER A 193 14.10 10.31 -2.32
C SER A 193 14.21 8.97 -1.56
N ALA A 194 14.02 7.84 -2.25
CA ALA A 194 14.20 6.50 -1.69
C ALA A 194 15.64 6.29 -1.15
N ARG A 195 16.65 6.70 -1.93
CA ARG A 195 18.06 6.62 -1.51
C ARG A 195 18.33 7.44 -0.24
N ALA A 196 17.80 8.65 -0.17
CA ALA A 196 17.95 9.51 1.00
C ALA A 196 17.31 8.87 2.24
N PHE A 197 16.14 8.24 2.08
CA PHE A 197 15.44 7.56 3.18
C PHE A 197 16.21 6.33 3.68
N VAL A 198 16.71 5.50 2.77
CA VAL A 198 17.57 4.35 3.09
C VAL A 198 18.86 4.82 3.78
N GLN A 199 19.50 5.87 3.29
CA GLN A 199 20.69 6.47 3.91
C GLN A 199 20.40 7.01 5.32
N ALA A 200 19.23 7.60 5.54
CA ALA A 200 18.80 8.07 6.87
C ALA A 200 18.50 6.92 7.84
N THR A 201 18.14 5.75 7.30
CA THR A 201 17.93 4.51 8.07
C THR A 201 19.26 3.86 8.45
N TRP A 202 20.23 3.88 7.53
CA TRP A 202 21.57 3.33 7.73
C TRP A 202 22.66 4.34 7.33
N PRO A 203 23.03 5.29 8.21
CA PRO A 203 23.95 6.38 7.90
C PRO A 203 25.35 5.95 7.46
N GLU A 204 25.80 4.78 7.93
CA GLU A 204 27.13 4.25 7.65
C GLU A 204 27.17 3.31 6.43
N ALA A 205 26.00 3.03 5.83
CA ALA A 205 25.93 2.13 4.70
C ALA A 205 26.61 2.70 3.45
N GLY A 206 27.34 1.85 2.73
CA GLY A 206 27.94 2.22 1.45
C GLY A 206 26.92 2.33 0.31
N ALA A 207 27.29 3.04 -0.75
CA ALA A 207 26.41 3.31 -1.90
C ALA A 207 25.81 2.05 -2.55
N THR A 208 26.54 0.94 -2.58
CA THR A 208 26.06 -0.35 -3.13
C THR A 208 24.95 -0.96 -2.29
N PHE A 209 25.08 -0.91 -0.96
CA PHE A 209 24.03 -1.39 -0.07
C PHE A 209 22.77 -0.54 -0.23
N ILE A 210 22.91 0.78 -0.24
CA ILE A 210 21.79 1.71 -0.42
C ILE A 210 21.07 1.44 -1.74
N ASP A 211 21.82 1.24 -2.83
CA ASP A 211 21.25 0.97 -4.14
C ASP A 211 20.46 -0.35 -4.18
N ARG A 212 20.97 -1.38 -3.49
CA ARG A 212 20.29 -2.67 -3.34
C ARG A 212 18.99 -2.52 -2.57
N GLU A 213 18.98 -1.78 -1.46
CA GLU A 213 17.77 -1.58 -0.66
C GLU A 213 16.72 -0.75 -1.42
N VAL A 214 17.12 0.28 -2.16
CA VAL A 214 16.18 1.01 -3.04
C VAL A 214 15.62 0.12 -4.14
N ALA A 215 16.44 -0.77 -4.73
CA ALA A 215 15.93 -1.76 -5.67
C ALA A 215 14.94 -2.73 -5.00
N LYS A 216 15.14 -3.13 -3.74
CA LYS A 216 14.16 -3.93 -2.99
C LYS A 216 12.86 -3.18 -2.76
N MET A 217 12.92 -1.90 -2.40
CA MET A 217 11.72 -1.05 -2.29
C MET A 217 10.93 -1.04 -3.60
N ALA A 218 11.64 -0.87 -4.72
CA ALA A 218 11.05 -0.90 -6.06
C ALA A 218 10.43 -2.26 -6.40
N VAL A 219 11.02 -3.37 -5.96
CA VAL A 219 10.47 -4.72 -6.13
C VAL A 219 9.22 -4.94 -5.27
N GLN A 220 9.28 -4.59 -3.99
CA GLN A 220 8.19 -4.80 -3.03
C GLN A 220 6.93 -4.01 -3.40
N SER A 221 7.08 -2.82 -3.98
CA SER A 221 5.95 -2.01 -4.43
C SER A 221 5.18 -2.62 -5.61
N GLN A 222 5.76 -3.57 -6.35
CA GLN A 222 5.09 -4.22 -7.49
C GLN A 222 4.13 -5.35 -7.08
N HIS A 223 4.14 -5.79 -5.82
CA HIS A 223 3.37 -6.94 -5.33
C HIS A 223 2.05 -6.55 -4.66
N LEU A 224 1.44 -5.48 -5.13
CA LEU A 224 0.16 -5.01 -4.59
C LEU A 224 -0.98 -6.02 -4.84
N PRO A 225 -1.97 -6.10 -3.93
CA PRO A 225 -3.08 -7.07 -4.02
C PRO A 225 -3.82 -7.03 -5.37
N SER A 226 -3.85 -5.87 -6.02
CA SER A 226 -4.55 -5.63 -7.28
C SER A 226 -3.70 -5.87 -8.53
N SER A 227 -2.45 -6.33 -8.44
CA SER A 227 -1.57 -6.50 -9.61
C SER A 227 -2.22 -7.31 -10.73
N THR A 228 -2.95 -8.39 -10.41
CA THR A 228 -3.72 -9.15 -11.41
C THR A 228 -4.79 -8.31 -12.11
N PHE A 229 -5.58 -7.55 -11.35
CA PHE A 229 -6.66 -6.72 -11.88
C PHE A 229 -6.11 -5.54 -12.69
N VAL A 230 -5.05 -4.90 -12.20
CA VAL A 230 -4.32 -3.84 -12.91
C VAL A 230 -3.76 -4.38 -14.24
N LEU A 231 -3.10 -5.53 -14.22
CA LEU A 231 -2.57 -6.17 -15.43
C LEU A 231 -3.69 -6.66 -16.37
N SER A 232 -4.86 -7.03 -15.85
CA SER A 232 -6.01 -7.42 -16.68
C SER A 232 -6.50 -6.29 -17.58
N ARG A 233 -6.50 -5.04 -17.08
CA ARG A 233 -6.82 -3.84 -17.88
C ARG A 233 -5.81 -3.63 -19.01
N ALA A 234 -4.59 -4.11 -18.80
CA ALA A 234 -3.49 -4.01 -19.74
C ALA A 234 -3.46 -5.14 -20.77
N HIS A 235 -4.28 -6.18 -20.59
CA HIS A 235 -4.38 -7.39 -21.41
C HIS A 235 -3.04 -8.09 -21.69
N GLY A 236 -2.71 -9.12 -20.92
CA GLY A 236 -1.58 -9.99 -21.26
C GLY A 236 -0.20 -9.37 -21.03
N LEU A 237 -0.09 -8.38 -20.14
CA LEU A 237 1.20 -7.80 -19.75
C LEU A 237 1.76 -8.45 -18.50
N THR A 238 3.07 -8.65 -18.49
CA THR A 238 3.88 -9.14 -17.38
C THR A 238 5.02 -8.16 -17.09
N LEU A 239 5.70 -8.32 -15.95
CA LEU A 239 6.90 -7.57 -15.61
C LEU A 239 8.15 -8.35 -16.05
N GLU A 240 9.18 -7.64 -16.51
CA GLU A 240 10.52 -8.21 -16.69
C GLU A 240 11.28 -8.13 -15.36
N CYS A 241 11.21 -9.18 -14.53
CA CYS A 241 11.71 -9.13 -13.16
C CYS A 241 13.24 -9.09 -13.08
N ALA A 242 13.93 -9.86 -13.93
CA ALA A 242 15.34 -10.19 -13.73
C ALA A 242 16.30 -9.00 -13.54
N PRO A 243 16.24 -7.90 -14.32
CA PRO A 243 17.17 -6.78 -14.15
C PRO A 243 17.06 -6.12 -12.78
N LEU A 244 15.82 -5.81 -12.34
CA LEU A 244 15.59 -5.12 -11.08
C LEU A 244 15.80 -6.04 -9.87
N TYR A 245 15.36 -7.29 -9.97
CA TYR A 245 15.47 -8.24 -8.86
C TYR A 245 16.92 -8.65 -8.58
N ARG A 246 17.74 -8.81 -9.63
CA ARG A 246 19.17 -9.06 -9.47
C ARG A 246 19.87 -7.87 -8.78
N ARG A 247 19.47 -6.64 -9.11
CA ARG A 247 19.95 -5.41 -8.44
C ARG A 247 19.53 -5.35 -6.97
N ALA A 248 18.32 -5.82 -6.65
CA ALA A 248 17.84 -6.00 -5.28
C ALA A 248 18.55 -7.16 -4.53
N GLY A 249 19.33 -7.97 -5.25
CA GLY A 249 20.12 -9.07 -4.71
C GLY A 249 19.30 -10.31 -4.39
N TYR A 250 18.23 -10.56 -5.17
CA TYR A 250 17.57 -11.87 -5.22
C TYR A 250 18.38 -12.84 -6.08
N ASP A 251 18.34 -14.12 -5.74
CA ASP A 251 18.95 -15.19 -6.54
C ASP A 251 18.11 -15.53 -7.78
N GLU A 252 18.69 -16.30 -8.71
CA GLU A 252 18.02 -16.67 -9.96
C GLU A 252 16.75 -17.51 -9.72
N ASP A 253 16.71 -18.29 -8.65
CA ASP A 253 15.55 -19.09 -8.30
C ASP A 253 14.36 -18.21 -7.86
N ALA A 254 14.61 -17.20 -7.01
CA ALA A 254 13.61 -16.21 -6.61
C ALA A 254 13.16 -15.35 -7.79
N ILE A 255 14.08 -14.97 -8.68
CA ILE A 255 13.78 -14.25 -9.93
C ILE A 255 12.85 -15.09 -10.81
N ALA A 256 13.14 -16.38 -10.99
CA ALA A 256 12.32 -17.27 -11.80
C ALA A 256 10.92 -17.45 -11.21
N ARG A 257 10.81 -17.59 -9.88
CA ARG A 257 9.50 -17.67 -9.18
C ARG A 257 8.70 -16.38 -9.32
N ALA A 258 9.33 -15.22 -9.18
CA ALA A 258 8.69 -13.92 -9.39
C ALA A 258 8.21 -13.75 -10.84
N GLN A 259 9.04 -14.11 -11.83
CA GLN A 259 8.65 -14.05 -13.23
C GLN A 259 7.44 -14.97 -13.50
N ALA A 260 7.45 -16.20 -12.98
CA ALA A 260 6.34 -17.13 -13.14
C ALA A 260 5.03 -16.63 -12.49
N PHE A 261 5.14 -15.90 -11.37
CA PHE A 261 4.00 -15.23 -10.74
C PHE A 261 3.41 -14.16 -11.67
N TYR A 262 4.21 -13.22 -12.17
CA TYR A 262 3.70 -12.16 -13.06
C TYR A 262 3.22 -12.69 -14.41
N ASP A 263 3.88 -13.71 -14.96
CA ASP A 263 3.41 -14.38 -16.18
C ASP A 263 2.04 -15.04 -15.93
N THR A 264 1.83 -15.65 -14.76
CA THR A 264 0.51 -16.17 -14.39
C THR A 264 -0.52 -15.06 -14.21
N CYS A 265 -0.17 -13.92 -13.59
CA CYS A 265 -1.05 -12.76 -13.50
C CYS A 265 -1.46 -12.23 -14.89
N ALA A 266 -0.53 -12.23 -15.84
CA ALA A 266 -0.76 -11.77 -17.21
C ALA A 266 -1.73 -12.67 -18.00
N GLU A 267 -1.88 -13.94 -17.62
CA GLU A 267 -2.88 -14.85 -18.20
C GLU A 267 -4.31 -14.59 -17.70
N PHE A 268 -4.51 -13.62 -16.81
CA PHE A 268 -5.83 -13.30 -16.30
C PHE A 268 -6.76 -12.83 -17.41
N ALA A 269 -7.93 -13.46 -17.49
CA ALA A 269 -8.92 -13.17 -18.51
C ALA A 269 -9.78 -11.95 -18.13
N PRO A 270 -9.84 -10.89 -18.95
CA PRO A 270 -10.59 -9.67 -18.65
C PRO A 270 -12.08 -9.89 -18.35
N GLU A 271 -12.69 -10.93 -18.91
CA GLU A 271 -14.09 -11.31 -18.63
C GLU A 271 -14.33 -11.65 -17.15
N TRP A 272 -13.32 -12.14 -16.44
CA TRP A 272 -13.39 -12.42 -15.00
C TRP A 272 -13.48 -11.14 -14.17
N ALA A 273 -12.87 -10.03 -14.65
CA ALA A 273 -12.99 -8.73 -14.00
C ALA A 273 -14.46 -8.28 -13.89
N SER A 274 -15.30 -8.64 -14.87
CA SER A 274 -16.73 -8.32 -14.83
C SER A 274 -17.47 -9.05 -13.69
N ALA A 275 -17.00 -10.22 -13.25
CA ALA A 275 -17.56 -10.89 -12.08
C ALA A 275 -17.21 -10.12 -10.81
N PHE A 276 -15.94 -9.72 -10.66
CA PHE A 276 -15.45 -8.94 -9.53
C PHE A 276 -16.13 -7.59 -9.41
N VAL A 277 -16.31 -6.86 -10.52
CA VAL A 277 -17.07 -5.59 -10.53
C VAL A 277 -18.51 -5.76 -10.03
N ARG A 278 -19.10 -6.95 -10.20
CA ARG A 278 -20.42 -7.29 -9.65
C ARG A 278 -20.36 -7.86 -8.24
N GLY A 279 -19.20 -7.82 -7.59
CA GLY A 279 -18.94 -8.38 -6.27
C GLY A 279 -18.94 -9.90 -6.21
N ASN A 280 -18.78 -10.60 -7.33
CA ASN A 280 -18.83 -12.06 -7.41
C ASN A 280 -17.46 -12.66 -7.75
N VAL A 281 -17.23 -13.88 -7.30
CA VAL A 281 -16.07 -14.68 -7.69
C VAL A 281 -16.41 -15.45 -8.97
N PRO A 282 -15.56 -15.43 -10.02
CA PRO A 282 -15.74 -16.32 -11.16
C PRO A 282 -15.68 -17.79 -10.72
N THR A 283 -16.41 -18.68 -11.39
CA THR A 283 -16.51 -20.10 -10.96
C THR A 283 -16.29 -21.10 -12.09
N ASP A 284 -16.02 -20.62 -13.30
CA ASP A 284 -15.81 -21.50 -14.45
C ASP A 284 -14.51 -22.33 -14.33
N ALA A 285 -14.41 -23.38 -15.15
CA ALA A 285 -13.28 -24.30 -15.09
C ALA A 285 -11.95 -23.65 -15.52
N ALA A 286 -11.98 -22.64 -16.40
CA ALA A 286 -10.77 -21.93 -16.82
C ALA A 286 -10.25 -21.05 -15.69
N TRP A 287 -11.13 -20.29 -15.04
CA TRP A 287 -10.85 -19.55 -13.82
C TRP A 287 -10.23 -20.44 -12.74
N ASN A 288 -10.86 -21.58 -12.41
CA ASN A 288 -10.37 -22.45 -11.35
C ASN A 288 -8.99 -23.08 -11.67
N ARG A 289 -8.65 -23.28 -12.94
CA ARG A 289 -7.29 -23.68 -13.35
C ARG A 289 -6.30 -22.53 -13.16
N TRP A 290 -6.66 -21.34 -13.61
CA TRP A 290 -5.82 -20.15 -13.46
C TRP A 290 -5.59 -19.80 -11.98
N ARG A 291 -6.64 -19.73 -11.17
CA ARG A 291 -6.58 -19.44 -9.72
C ARG A 291 -5.63 -20.37 -8.98
N ARG A 292 -5.71 -21.69 -9.24
CA ARG A 292 -4.80 -22.66 -8.62
C ARG A 292 -3.34 -22.42 -8.98
N ARG A 293 -3.06 -22.05 -10.23
CA ARG A 293 -1.70 -21.69 -10.65
C ARG A 293 -1.25 -20.39 -9.99
N TYR A 294 -2.11 -19.38 -9.93
CA TYR A 294 -1.84 -18.10 -9.29
C TYR A 294 -1.49 -18.28 -7.82
N LEU A 295 -2.34 -18.99 -7.06
CA LEU A 295 -2.09 -19.25 -5.62
C LEU A 295 -0.78 -20.01 -5.42
N LYS A 296 -0.55 -21.08 -6.21
CA LYS A 296 0.71 -21.83 -6.14
C LYS A 296 1.94 -20.96 -6.46
N ALA A 297 1.85 -20.07 -7.46
CA ALA A 297 2.95 -19.18 -7.81
C ALA A 297 3.20 -18.15 -6.71
N ARG A 298 2.12 -17.61 -6.12
CA ARG A 298 2.16 -16.67 -5.01
C ARG A 298 2.79 -17.30 -3.76
N ASP A 299 2.38 -18.50 -3.38
CA ASP A 299 2.93 -19.23 -2.22
C ASP A 299 4.43 -19.53 -2.35
N GLY A 300 4.96 -19.52 -3.58
CA GLY A 300 6.39 -19.70 -3.87
C GLY A 300 7.21 -18.42 -3.82
N LEU A 301 6.61 -17.24 -3.67
CA LEU A 301 7.36 -15.99 -3.57
C LEU A 301 8.08 -15.89 -2.21
N PRO A 302 9.18 -15.13 -2.11
CA PRO A 302 9.73 -14.71 -0.83
C PRO A 302 8.67 -14.01 0.05
N GLU A 303 8.71 -14.24 1.37
CA GLU A 303 7.70 -13.74 2.31
C GLU A 303 7.54 -12.22 2.24
N GLU A 304 8.64 -11.50 2.09
CA GLU A 304 8.68 -10.04 1.94
C GLU A 304 7.93 -9.55 0.68
N LEU A 305 7.80 -10.41 -0.34
CA LEU A 305 7.05 -10.16 -1.57
C LEU A 305 5.60 -10.67 -1.52
N ILE A 306 5.31 -11.66 -0.66
CA ILE A 306 3.94 -12.17 -0.44
C ILE A 306 3.11 -11.18 0.37
N TYR A 307 3.76 -10.42 1.26
CA TYR A 307 3.03 -9.65 2.25
C TYR A 307 2.09 -8.63 1.61
N GLN A 308 0.85 -8.74 2.09
CA GLN A 308 -0.28 -7.92 1.77
C GLN A 308 -0.66 -7.18 3.03
N LEU A 309 -0.83 -5.87 2.91
CA LEU A 309 -1.80 -5.20 3.75
C LEU A 309 -3.19 -5.61 3.22
N SER A 310 -3.68 -6.76 3.64
CA SER A 310 -5.00 -7.28 3.24
C SER A 310 -6.15 -6.35 3.62
N SER A 311 -5.95 -5.49 4.62
CA SER A 311 -6.84 -4.42 5.07
C SER A 311 -6.75 -3.16 4.21
N ASP A 312 -5.58 -2.83 3.65
CA ASP A 312 -5.27 -1.47 3.24
C ASP A 312 -5.89 -1.01 1.93
N THR A 313 -6.12 -1.88 0.94
CA THR A 313 -6.68 -1.36 -0.32
C THR A 313 -8.11 -0.88 -0.14
N LEU A 314 -8.86 -1.53 0.77
CA LEU A 314 -10.19 -1.09 1.15
C LEU A 314 -10.13 -0.03 2.24
N THR A 315 -9.38 -0.23 3.33
CA THR A 315 -9.31 0.76 4.43
C THR A 315 -8.69 2.08 3.97
N ASN A 316 -7.61 2.09 3.18
CA ASN A 316 -7.03 3.33 2.62
C ASN A 316 -7.93 3.93 1.52
N PHE A 317 -8.69 3.12 0.79
CA PHE A 317 -9.75 3.66 -0.08
C PHE A 317 -10.84 4.35 0.75
N LEU A 318 -11.30 3.73 1.83
CA LEU A 318 -12.40 4.24 2.64
C LEU A 318 -12.00 5.46 3.47
N GLU A 319 -10.86 5.42 4.15
CA GLU A 319 -10.36 6.51 4.98
C GLU A 319 -9.76 7.63 4.10
N GLY A 320 -8.84 7.25 3.21
CA GLY A 320 -8.11 8.21 2.38
C GLY A 320 -8.93 8.82 1.24
N THR A 321 -9.85 8.09 0.60
CA THR A 321 -10.65 8.63 -0.53
C THR A 321 -12.00 9.21 -0.08
N LEU A 322 -12.67 8.62 0.93
CA LEU A 322 -14.00 9.09 1.35
C LEU A 322 -13.96 10.17 2.43
N GLU A 323 -13.08 10.05 3.43
CA GLU A 323 -13.05 11.02 4.53
C GLU A 323 -12.30 12.31 4.18
N SER A 324 -11.35 12.22 3.25
CA SER A 324 -10.63 13.41 2.77
C SER A 324 -11.49 14.31 1.85
N GLY A 325 -12.67 13.85 1.43
CA GLY A 325 -13.56 14.55 0.50
C GLY A 325 -13.01 14.64 -0.92
N LYS A 326 -12.07 13.77 -1.28
CA LYS A 326 -11.32 13.79 -2.54
C LYS A 326 -11.93 12.84 -3.57
N TRP A 327 -13.21 13.10 -3.86
CA TRP A 327 -14.07 12.35 -4.78
C TRP A 327 -13.58 12.31 -6.24
N THR A 328 -12.57 13.10 -6.61
CA THR A 328 -12.07 13.20 -7.99
C THR A 328 -11.52 11.87 -8.51
N ASP A 329 -10.86 11.07 -7.68
CA ASP A 329 -10.33 9.76 -8.09
C ASP A 329 -11.44 8.69 -8.12
N ALA A 330 -12.42 8.83 -7.23
CA ALA A 330 -13.53 7.92 -7.14
C ALA A 330 -14.49 8.04 -8.34
N THR A 331 -14.57 9.21 -9.01
CA THR A 331 -15.37 9.34 -10.25
C THR A 331 -14.89 8.45 -11.40
N VAL A 332 -13.62 8.02 -11.41
CA VAL A 332 -13.09 7.05 -12.38
C VAL A 332 -13.47 5.61 -12.00
N PHE A 333 -13.58 5.31 -10.71
CA PHE A 333 -14.02 4.00 -10.20
C PHE A 333 -15.54 3.83 -10.18
N PHE A 334 -16.31 4.92 -10.08
CA PHE A 334 -17.75 4.89 -9.88
C PHE A 334 -18.60 4.78 -11.15
N GLY A 335 -18.00 4.46 -12.32
CA GLY A 335 -18.72 3.91 -13.48
C GLY A 335 -20.08 4.54 -13.80
N GLY A 336 -20.22 5.86 -13.75
CA GLY A 336 -21.48 6.55 -14.07
C GLY A 336 -22.33 7.02 -12.90
N VAL A 337 -21.79 7.20 -11.69
CA VAL A 337 -22.43 8.04 -10.66
C VAL A 337 -22.59 9.47 -11.21
N THR A 338 -23.84 9.88 -11.41
CA THR A 338 -24.21 11.21 -11.94
C THR A 338 -24.94 12.07 -10.90
N ARG A 339 -25.30 11.48 -9.75
CA ARG A 339 -26.01 12.15 -8.66
C ARG A 339 -25.49 11.68 -7.29
N PRO A 340 -25.43 12.56 -6.27
CA PRO A 340 -24.96 12.22 -4.93
C PRO A 340 -25.68 11.03 -4.29
N SER A 341 -26.99 10.90 -4.54
CA SER A 341 -27.81 9.80 -3.98
C SER A 341 -27.40 8.40 -4.42
N GLN A 342 -26.57 8.28 -5.48
CA GLN A 342 -26.09 6.98 -5.99
C GLN A 342 -24.79 6.53 -5.31
N ILE A 343 -24.18 7.39 -4.49
CA ILE A 343 -22.86 7.15 -3.94
C ILE A 343 -22.84 6.01 -2.93
N PRO A 344 -23.78 5.90 -1.96
CA PRO A 344 -23.81 4.78 -1.03
C PRO A 344 -23.91 3.42 -1.75
N GLU A 345 -24.71 3.33 -2.81
CA GLU A 345 -24.82 2.11 -3.63
C GLU A 345 -23.52 1.80 -4.37
N ALA A 346 -22.87 2.81 -4.94
CA ALA A 346 -21.62 2.65 -5.65
C ALA A 346 -20.46 2.26 -4.71
N LEU A 347 -20.45 2.79 -3.50
CA LEU A 347 -19.53 2.40 -2.43
C LEU A 347 -19.71 0.95 -2.01
N ALA A 348 -20.96 0.52 -1.77
CA ALA A 348 -21.25 -0.88 -1.47
C ALA A 348 -20.79 -1.81 -2.62
N ALA A 349 -20.94 -1.39 -3.88
CA ALA A 349 -20.44 -2.15 -5.03
C ALA A 349 -18.92 -2.30 -5.03
N ILE A 350 -18.17 -1.21 -4.78
CA ILE A 350 -16.70 -1.24 -4.68
C ILE A 350 -16.24 -2.13 -3.53
N VAL A 351 -16.85 -2.00 -2.34
CA VAL A 351 -16.52 -2.85 -1.18
C VAL A 351 -16.74 -4.32 -1.52
N ASN A 352 -17.87 -4.65 -2.15
CA ASN A 352 -18.16 -6.02 -2.57
C ASN A 352 -17.18 -6.54 -3.63
N GLN A 353 -16.70 -5.69 -4.53
CA GLN A 353 -15.63 -6.04 -5.47
C GLN A 353 -14.36 -6.43 -4.70
N TYR A 354 -13.89 -5.59 -3.78
CA TYR A 354 -12.69 -5.87 -2.97
C TYR A 354 -12.82 -7.15 -2.15
N ILE A 355 -13.99 -7.38 -1.53
CA ILE A 355 -14.27 -8.63 -0.81
C ILE A 355 -14.15 -9.84 -1.74
N ALA A 356 -14.75 -9.77 -2.93
CA ALA A 356 -14.69 -10.86 -3.88
C ALA A 356 -13.26 -11.13 -4.36
N GLU A 357 -12.48 -10.08 -4.66
CA GLU A 357 -11.06 -10.18 -5.01
C GLU A 357 -10.25 -10.80 -3.86
N HIS A 358 -10.46 -10.35 -2.63
CA HIS A 358 -9.77 -10.85 -1.45
C HIS A 358 -9.99 -12.36 -1.25
N VAL A 359 -11.26 -12.79 -1.22
CA VAL A 359 -11.61 -14.22 -1.07
C VAL A 359 -11.02 -15.04 -2.22
N ALA A 360 -11.13 -14.52 -3.44
CA ALA A 360 -10.69 -15.22 -4.64
C ALA A 360 -9.17 -15.33 -4.76
N LEU A 361 -8.42 -14.27 -4.51
CA LEU A 361 -6.99 -14.20 -4.78
C LEU A 361 -6.16 -14.49 -3.52
N HIS A 362 -6.76 -14.48 -2.34
CA HIS A 362 -6.00 -14.64 -1.09
C HIS A 362 -6.41 -15.84 -0.25
N ASP A 363 -7.48 -16.54 -0.64
CA ASP A 363 -7.98 -17.73 0.06
C ASP A 363 -8.23 -17.46 1.56
N ARG A 364 -8.56 -16.21 1.89
CA ARG A 364 -8.85 -15.74 3.23
C ARG A 364 -10.34 -15.38 3.35
N PRO A 365 -10.95 -15.62 4.52
CA PRO A 365 -12.32 -15.20 4.78
C PRO A 365 -12.42 -13.67 4.76
N ALA A 366 -13.56 -13.16 4.33
CA ALA A 366 -13.80 -11.71 4.27
C ALA A 366 -13.95 -11.07 5.66
N ASP A 367 -14.06 -11.85 6.74
CA ASP A 367 -14.42 -11.37 8.08
C ASP A 367 -13.41 -10.37 8.65
N GLU A 368 -12.12 -10.58 8.40
CA GLU A 368 -11.04 -9.65 8.79
C GLU A 368 -11.21 -8.30 8.07
N LEU A 369 -11.45 -8.36 6.76
CA LEU A 369 -11.66 -7.17 5.92
C LEU A 369 -12.93 -6.42 6.32
N ILE A 370 -14.03 -7.16 6.57
CA ILE A 370 -15.32 -6.61 6.99
C ILE A 370 -15.18 -5.89 8.33
N THR A 371 -14.54 -6.54 9.31
CA THR A 371 -14.34 -5.98 10.64
C THR A 371 -13.49 -4.70 10.59
N ALA A 372 -12.46 -4.68 9.74
CA ALA A 372 -11.58 -3.53 9.57
C ALA A 372 -12.29 -2.31 8.96
N CYS A 373 -13.34 -2.51 8.16
CA CYS A 373 -13.99 -1.40 7.44
C CYS A 373 -15.41 -1.05 7.92
N GLN A 374 -16.05 -1.88 8.74
CA GLN A 374 -17.44 -1.69 9.15
C GLN A 374 -17.67 -0.33 9.81
N VAL A 375 -16.86 0.03 10.80
CA VAL A 375 -17.00 1.30 11.55
C VAL A 375 -16.85 2.50 10.61
N THR A 376 -15.93 2.44 9.65
CA THR A 376 -15.71 3.50 8.67
C THR A 376 -16.86 3.63 7.67
N LEU A 377 -17.57 2.53 7.39
CA LEU A 377 -18.69 2.45 6.43
C LEU A 377 -20.06 2.83 7.01
N GLU A 378 -20.27 2.63 8.30
CA GLU A 378 -21.53 2.93 9.00
C GLU A 378 -22.01 4.39 8.80
N PRO A 379 -21.15 5.43 8.93
CA PRO A 379 -21.54 6.82 8.65
C PRO A 379 -22.00 7.09 7.21
N TRP A 380 -21.67 6.19 6.27
CA TRP A 380 -22.11 6.22 4.87
C TRP A 380 -23.39 5.41 4.62
N GLY A 381 -24.00 4.86 5.66
CA GLY A 381 -25.23 4.06 5.58
C GLY A 381 -25.00 2.66 5.03
N ILE A 382 -23.75 2.19 5.04
CA ILE A 382 -23.35 0.89 4.51
C ILE A 382 -23.07 -0.04 5.69
N GLY A 383 -23.70 -1.21 5.65
CA GLY A 383 -23.46 -2.29 6.60
C GLY A 383 -23.20 -3.60 5.88
N PHE A 384 -23.01 -4.67 6.64
CA PHE A 384 -22.72 -5.99 6.10
C PHE A 384 -23.84 -6.97 6.39
N VAL A 385 -24.32 -7.65 5.35
CA VAL A 385 -25.34 -8.70 5.45
C VAL A 385 -24.84 -9.91 4.67
N HIS A 386 -24.68 -11.03 5.36
CA HIS A 386 -24.14 -12.29 4.81
C HIS A 386 -22.79 -12.10 4.09
N GLY A 387 -21.88 -11.34 4.69
CA GLY A 387 -20.54 -11.09 4.14
C GLY A 387 -20.50 -10.13 2.94
N ARG A 388 -21.58 -9.38 2.68
CA ARG A 388 -21.67 -8.40 1.59
C ARG A 388 -22.04 -7.03 2.10
N ALA A 389 -21.40 -6.01 1.56
CA ALA A 389 -21.76 -4.62 1.80
C ALA A 389 -23.13 -4.32 1.18
N GLN A 390 -24.02 -3.73 1.97
CA GLN A 390 -25.37 -3.34 1.56
C GLN A 390 -25.74 -2.01 2.19
N LEU A 391 -26.65 -1.30 1.52
CA LEU A 391 -27.25 -0.09 2.08
C LEU A 391 -28.18 -0.49 3.23
N ILE A 392 -27.87 -0.02 4.44
CA ILE A 392 -28.68 -0.24 5.65
C ILE A 392 -29.42 1.03 6.09
N ASP A 393 -28.98 2.21 5.62
CA ASP A 393 -29.67 3.49 5.80
C ASP A 393 -29.71 4.27 4.48
N ARG A 394 -30.89 4.76 4.09
CA ARG A 394 -31.09 5.53 2.85
C ARG A 394 -30.79 7.02 3.02
N SER A 395 -30.63 7.51 4.25
CA SER A 395 -30.33 8.90 4.57
C SER A 395 -29.16 8.99 5.55
N PRO A 396 -27.96 8.52 5.16
CA PRO A 396 -26.85 8.42 6.09
C PRO A 396 -26.37 9.79 6.57
N PRO A 397 -25.78 9.88 7.77
CA PRO A 397 -25.32 11.15 8.36
C PRO A 397 -24.40 11.96 7.46
N LYS A 398 -23.52 11.30 6.70
CA LYS A 398 -22.60 11.96 5.77
C LYS A 398 -23.21 12.33 4.41
N ALA A 399 -24.49 12.03 4.13
CA ALA A 399 -25.13 12.27 2.82
C ALA A 399 -25.12 13.75 2.40
N ASP A 400 -25.37 14.66 3.34
CA ASP A 400 -25.42 16.11 3.09
C ASP A 400 -24.03 16.69 2.79
N GLU A 401 -23.00 16.23 3.51
CA GLU A 401 -21.59 16.57 3.26
C GLU A 401 -21.15 16.10 1.87
N LEU A 402 -21.62 14.91 1.49
CA LEU A 402 -21.35 14.28 0.22
C LEU A 402 -21.95 15.05 -0.96
N GLU A 403 -23.20 15.48 -0.82
CA GLU A 403 -23.88 16.29 -1.82
C GLU A 403 -23.17 17.63 -2.03
N ALA A 404 -22.70 18.28 -0.97
CA ALA A 404 -21.91 19.51 -1.06
C ALA A 404 -20.58 19.29 -1.78
N GLN A 405 -19.83 18.24 -1.45
CA GLN A 405 -18.54 17.92 -2.06
C GLN A 405 -18.68 17.51 -3.53
N PHE A 406 -19.67 16.68 -3.87
CA PHE A 406 -19.95 16.28 -5.25
C PHE A 406 -20.32 17.50 -6.12
N LYS A 407 -21.19 18.39 -5.63
CA LYS A 407 -21.55 19.64 -6.34
C LYS A 407 -20.33 20.52 -6.60
N ALA A 408 -19.43 20.66 -5.62
CA ALA A 408 -18.19 21.42 -5.77
C ALA A 408 -17.22 20.80 -6.78
N ALA A 409 -17.05 19.47 -6.75
CA ALA A 409 -16.22 18.74 -7.72
C ALA A 409 -16.79 18.81 -9.15
N TRP A 410 -18.10 18.63 -9.31
CA TRP A 410 -18.77 18.69 -10.60
C TRP A 410 -18.76 20.09 -11.23
N ALA A 411 -18.89 21.14 -10.42
CA ALA A 411 -18.75 22.52 -10.87
C ALA A 411 -17.35 22.82 -11.41
N ARG A 412 -16.29 22.32 -10.76
CA ARG A 412 -14.90 22.44 -11.24
C ARG A 412 -14.68 21.75 -12.58
N LYS A 413 -15.26 20.54 -12.76
CA LYS A 413 -15.19 19.81 -14.04
C LYS A 413 -15.83 20.61 -15.19
N LYS A 414 -17.02 21.18 -14.98
CA LYS A 414 -17.72 21.98 -16.01
C LYS A 414 -17.04 23.32 -16.34
N LEU A 415 -16.22 23.85 -15.44
CA LEU A 415 -15.47 25.08 -15.66
C LEU A 415 -14.18 24.86 -16.47
N GLY A 416 -13.58 23.66 -16.41
CA GLY A 416 -12.41 23.29 -17.21
C GLY A 416 -12.72 22.82 -18.64
N GLU A 417 -14.00 22.64 -18.97
CA GLU A 417 -14.50 22.31 -20.32
C GLU A 417 -14.91 23.57 -21.12
N ARG A 418 -14.73 24.77 -20.56
CA ARG A 418 -14.88 26.08 -21.23
C ARG A 418 -13.52 26.69 -21.47
#